data_AF-A0A7U2MNF0-F1
#
_entry.id   AF-A0A7U2MNF0-F1
#
_cell.length_a   1.000
_cell.length_b   1.000
_cell.length_c   1.000
_cell.angle_alpha   90.00
_cell.angle_beta   90.00
_cell.angle_gamma   90.00
#
_symmetry.space_group_name_H-M   'P 1'
#
loop_
_entity.id
_entity.type
_entity.pdbx_description
1 polymer ?
#
loop_
_entity_poly.entity_id
_entity_poly.type
_entity_poly.pdbx_seq_one_letter_code
_entity_poly.pdbx_strand_id
1 'polypeptide(L)'
;MDSRQSPPYDITLTWARTVSDTENDVRPRDPMELIQIAPQYQKEGSDTEEGSTDLRVIVDGIAVQLADQGEPGLFKGWLTQMGTAVPVSEQVVKAVVGNTTPDGPQIVEMLLQYQGNLPVTEEVVKVAAEHNGGYAPMILDLLLEYRDNIPVTEEVVKAVAMNKGPYAHYIMGRLFMYQKNIPVTEEVVKAAAGNRGVCGPELMEILLNHRHSLPVTEELVRIVAGNEGLPAKDIMRVLFKHQDDILINEEMMTTMEQRELPDRYEIVMGMLFKHNK
;
A
#
# COMPACT_ATOMS: atom_id res chain seq x y z
N MET A 1 47.36 0.73 -29.04
CA MET A 1 47.82 0.55 -27.65
C MET A 1 47.08 1.60 -26.84
N ASP A 2 45.81 1.33 -26.58
CA ASP A 2 45.26 0.68 -25.37
C ASP A 2 45.07 1.73 -24.27
N SER A 3 43.90 2.37 -24.32
CA SER A 3 43.31 3.12 -23.21
C SER A 3 42.05 2.37 -22.81
N ARG A 4 42.22 1.19 -22.19
CA ARG A 4 41.16 0.58 -21.39
C ARG A 4 40.83 1.56 -20.26
N GLN A 5 39.85 2.41 -20.51
CA GLN A 5 39.12 3.13 -19.47
C GLN A 5 38.54 2.06 -18.55
N SER A 6 39.16 1.86 -17.39
CA SER A 6 38.51 1.18 -16.28
C SER A 6 37.20 1.94 -16.00
N PRO A 7 36.07 1.25 -15.81
CA PRO A 7 34.82 1.93 -15.48
C PRO A 7 34.99 2.76 -14.20
N PRO A 8 34.33 3.93 -14.07
CA PRO A 8 34.54 4.88 -12.98
C PRO A 8 34.08 4.38 -11.60
N TYR A 9 33.60 3.14 -11.49
CA TYR A 9 33.09 2.57 -10.25
C TYR A 9 33.70 1.18 -10.04
N ASP A 10 34.72 1.11 -9.20
CA ASP A 10 35.16 -0.15 -8.60
C ASP A 10 34.19 -0.46 -7.43
N ILE A 11 33.30 -1.43 -7.62
CA ILE A 11 32.43 -1.92 -6.56
C ILE A 11 33.27 -2.83 -5.66
N THR A 12 33.88 -2.28 -4.62
CA THR A 12 34.56 -3.08 -3.59
C THR A 12 33.55 -3.63 -2.60
N LEU A 13 33.17 -4.91 -2.78
CA LEU A 13 32.47 -5.69 -1.76
C LEU A 13 33.48 -6.13 -0.70
N THR A 14 33.46 -5.51 0.48
CA THR A 14 34.25 -5.99 1.62
C THR A 14 33.48 -7.08 2.34
N TRP A 15 33.81 -8.33 2.06
CA TRP A 15 33.31 -9.49 2.78
C TRP A 15 34.09 -9.66 4.07
N ALA A 16 33.42 -9.75 5.22
CA ALA A 16 34.03 -10.24 6.45
C ALA A 16 34.18 -11.76 6.33
N ARG A 17 35.35 -12.23 5.88
CA ARG A 17 35.67 -13.65 5.88
C ARG A 17 36.01 -14.06 7.32
N THR A 18 35.09 -14.72 8.03
CA THR A 18 35.48 -15.48 9.23
C THR A 18 36.42 -16.58 8.78
N VAL A 19 37.70 -16.46 9.14
CA VAL A 19 38.69 -17.51 8.90
C VAL A 19 38.23 -18.72 9.72
N SER A 20 37.68 -19.73 9.06
CA SER A 20 37.42 -21.02 9.69
C SER A 20 38.77 -21.68 9.95
N ASP A 21 39.12 -21.82 11.22
CA ASP A 21 40.31 -22.51 11.69
C ASP A 21 40.25 -23.99 11.32
N THR A 22 40.78 -24.33 10.15
CA THR A 22 41.35 -25.67 9.92
C THR A 22 42.57 -25.51 9.04
N GLU A 23 43.72 -25.91 9.60
CA GLU A 23 45.03 -26.09 8.96
C GLU A 23 45.86 -24.83 8.74
N ASN A 24 46.54 -24.37 9.80
CA ASN A 24 48.00 -24.39 9.86
C ASN A 24 48.52 -23.87 11.21
N ASP A 25 49.42 -24.66 11.79
CA ASP A 25 50.00 -24.51 13.13
C ASP A 25 51.09 -23.42 13.16
N VAL A 26 50.72 -22.16 12.86
CA VAL A 26 51.61 -21.01 12.99
C VAL A 26 50.93 -19.98 13.91
N ARG A 27 51.42 -19.90 15.15
CA ARG A 27 50.97 -18.89 16.12
C ARG A 27 51.05 -17.49 15.50
N PRO A 28 49.95 -16.73 15.41
CA PRO A 28 50.03 -15.34 14.99
C PRO A 28 50.69 -14.54 16.12
N ARG A 29 51.74 -13.78 15.79
CA ARG A 29 52.04 -12.55 16.54
C ARG A 29 50.78 -11.67 16.48
N ASP A 30 50.49 -10.99 17.58
CA ASP A 30 49.29 -10.18 17.82
C ASP A 30 48.66 -9.63 16.52
N PRO A 31 47.35 -9.86 16.28
CA PRO A 31 46.71 -9.44 15.04
C PRO A 31 46.82 -7.92 14.89
N MET A 32 47.73 -7.47 14.02
CA MET A 32 47.82 -6.07 13.62
C MET A 32 46.57 -5.72 12.83
N GLU A 33 45.79 -4.77 13.34
CA GLU A 33 44.63 -4.27 12.63
C GLU A 33 45.07 -3.68 11.27
N LEU A 34 44.37 -4.04 10.20
CA LEU A 34 44.63 -3.57 8.82
C LEU A 34 44.73 -2.04 8.73
N ILE A 35 44.02 -1.35 9.63
CA ILE A 35 44.06 0.12 9.82
C ILE A 35 45.48 0.64 10.07
N GLN A 36 46.32 -0.12 10.78
CA GLN A 36 47.70 0.28 11.09
C GLN A 36 48.67 -0.01 9.94
N ILE A 37 48.30 -0.92 9.03
CA ILE A 37 49.17 -1.38 7.93
C ILE A 37 49.04 -0.47 6.71
N ALA A 38 47.84 0.07 6.45
CA ALA A 38 47.57 0.84 5.25
C ALA A 38 46.56 1.99 5.49
N PRO A 39 46.92 2.98 6.33
CA PRO A 39 46.02 4.08 6.70
C PRO A 39 45.55 4.92 5.50
N GLN A 40 46.32 4.95 4.41
CA GLN A 40 45.99 5.65 3.17
C GLN A 40 44.80 5.05 2.38
N TYR A 41 44.32 3.85 2.76
CA TYR A 41 43.12 3.24 2.18
C TYR A 41 41.89 3.35 3.10
N GLN A 42 41.97 4.15 4.17
CA GLN A 42 40.78 4.52 4.92
C GLN A 42 39.91 5.43 4.03
N LYS A 43 38.65 5.05 3.82
CA LYS A 43 37.68 5.94 3.17
C LYS A 43 37.52 7.20 4.02
N GLU A 44 37.68 8.37 3.39
CA GLU A 44 37.42 9.66 4.03
C GLU A 44 35.92 9.83 4.32
N GLY A 45 35.57 10.59 5.35
CA GLY A 45 34.20 10.65 5.90
C GLY A 45 33.12 11.08 4.89
N SER A 46 33.47 11.90 3.88
CA SER A 46 32.53 12.29 2.81
C SER A 46 32.27 11.13 1.83
N ASP A 47 33.31 10.37 1.47
CA ASP A 47 33.21 9.23 0.55
C ASP A 47 32.46 8.04 1.18
N THR A 48 32.44 7.98 2.52
CA THR A 48 31.65 6.99 3.25
C THR A 48 30.15 7.27 3.21
N GLU A 49 29.71 8.53 3.28
CA GLU A 49 28.28 8.86 3.29
C GLU A 49 27.65 8.76 1.90
N GLU A 50 28.30 9.34 0.87
CA GLU A 50 27.83 9.22 -0.52
C GLU A 50 27.87 7.76 -1.00
N GLY A 51 28.99 7.06 -0.80
CA GLY A 51 29.11 5.66 -1.21
C GLY A 51 28.20 4.70 -0.43
N SER A 52 27.87 5.00 0.83
CA SER A 52 26.86 4.23 1.59
C SER A 52 25.44 4.48 1.09
N THR A 53 25.16 5.70 0.62
CA THR A 53 23.85 6.06 0.06
C THR A 53 23.64 5.39 -1.30
N ASP A 54 24.65 5.40 -2.17
CA ASP A 54 24.59 4.75 -3.48
C ASP A 54 24.41 3.23 -3.38
N LEU A 55 25.12 2.57 -2.46
CA LEU A 55 24.97 1.13 -2.23
C LEU A 55 23.58 0.79 -1.69
N ARG A 56 23.02 1.62 -0.81
CA ARG A 56 21.67 1.42 -0.28
C ARG A 56 20.61 1.50 -1.38
N VAL A 57 20.73 2.46 -2.30
CA VAL A 57 19.82 2.59 -3.44
C VAL A 57 19.87 1.34 -4.33
N ILE A 58 21.06 0.80 -4.59
CA ILE A 58 21.22 -0.42 -5.39
C ILE A 58 20.59 -1.62 -4.67
N VAL A 59 20.85 -1.77 -3.37
CA VAL A 59 20.29 -2.84 -2.53
C VAL A 59 18.76 -2.78 -2.49
N ASP A 60 18.19 -1.59 -2.27
CA ASP A 60 16.75 -1.37 -2.29
C ASP A 60 16.18 -1.70 -3.68
N GLY A 61 16.86 -1.28 -4.76
CA GLY A 61 16.46 -1.58 -6.13
C GLY A 61 16.41 -3.09 -6.43
N ILE A 62 17.40 -3.85 -5.98
CA ILE A 62 17.42 -5.31 -6.12
C ILE A 62 16.24 -5.92 -5.34
N ALA A 63 16.02 -5.49 -4.09
CA ALA A 63 14.96 -6.01 -3.24
C ALA A 63 13.57 -5.74 -3.82
N VAL A 64 13.33 -4.54 -4.35
CA VAL A 64 12.09 -4.16 -5.04
C VAL A 64 11.88 -5.07 -6.25
N GLN A 65 12.90 -5.27 -7.08
CA GLN A 65 12.76 -6.11 -8.27
C GLN A 65 12.53 -7.59 -7.92
N LEU A 66 13.12 -8.09 -6.83
CA LEU A 66 12.84 -9.43 -6.33
C LEU A 66 11.42 -9.54 -5.76
N ALA A 67 10.94 -8.51 -5.07
CA ALA A 67 9.56 -8.45 -4.60
C ALA A 67 8.59 -8.48 -5.79
N ASP A 68 8.83 -7.72 -6.86
CA ASP A 68 7.97 -7.67 -8.04
C ASP A 68 7.95 -8.99 -8.84
N GLN A 69 9.07 -9.71 -8.85
CA GLN A 69 9.15 -11.03 -9.49
C GLN A 69 8.29 -12.08 -8.80
N GLY A 70 7.98 -11.91 -7.52
CA GLY A 70 7.14 -12.84 -6.78
C GLY A 70 7.79 -14.20 -6.56
N GLU A 71 9.12 -14.24 -6.35
CA GLU A 71 9.89 -15.48 -6.13
C GLU A 71 10.41 -15.55 -4.68
N PRO A 72 9.68 -16.21 -3.77
CA PRO A 72 10.01 -16.25 -2.33
C PRO A 72 11.43 -16.73 -2.05
N GLY A 73 11.92 -17.71 -2.81
CA GLY A 73 13.25 -18.27 -2.63
C GLY A 73 14.35 -17.23 -2.87
N LEU A 74 14.21 -16.40 -3.90
CA LEU A 74 15.18 -15.34 -4.21
C LEU A 74 15.11 -14.22 -3.16
N PHE A 75 13.90 -13.82 -2.78
CA PHE A 75 13.72 -12.79 -1.75
C PHE A 75 14.30 -13.23 -0.39
N LYS A 76 14.07 -14.49 0.00
CA LYS A 76 14.68 -15.09 1.20
C LYS A 76 16.20 -15.16 1.12
N GLY A 77 16.75 -15.49 -0.05
CA GLY A 77 18.18 -15.46 -0.29
C GLY A 77 18.77 -14.06 -0.07
N TRP A 78 18.12 -13.05 -0.61
CA TRP A 78 18.49 -11.64 -0.41
C TRP A 78 18.44 -11.24 1.07
N LEU A 79 17.34 -11.54 1.78
CA LEU A 79 17.23 -11.30 3.22
C LEU A 79 18.38 -11.98 3.99
N THR A 80 18.67 -13.24 3.69
CA THR A 80 19.75 -13.98 4.37
C THR A 80 21.12 -13.35 4.13
N GLN A 81 21.37 -12.84 2.91
CA GLN A 81 22.64 -12.21 2.55
C GLN A 81 22.83 -10.83 3.20
N MET A 82 21.76 -10.05 3.35
CA MET A 82 21.84 -8.71 3.95
C MET A 82 22.08 -8.75 5.47
N GLY A 83 21.62 -9.81 6.14
CA GLY A 83 21.65 -9.92 7.59
C GLY A 83 20.84 -8.83 8.32
N THR A 84 20.65 -8.98 9.63
CA THR A 84 19.81 -8.03 10.40
C THR A 84 20.46 -6.65 10.60
N ALA A 85 21.73 -6.49 10.20
CA ALA A 85 22.49 -5.25 10.34
C ALA A 85 22.05 -4.16 9.35
N VAL A 86 21.49 -4.52 8.20
CA VAL A 86 20.97 -3.55 7.22
C VAL A 86 19.46 -3.42 7.40
N PRO A 87 18.95 -2.23 7.80
CA PRO A 87 17.52 -2.03 7.97
C PRO A 87 16.82 -2.05 6.62
N VAL A 88 15.71 -2.79 6.53
CA VAL A 88 14.82 -2.75 5.37
C VAL A 88 14.21 -1.36 5.23
N SER A 89 14.30 -0.78 4.03
CA SER A 89 13.72 0.53 3.74
C SER A 89 12.20 0.47 3.52
N GLU A 90 11.53 1.61 3.67
CA GLU A 90 10.10 1.74 3.37
C GLU A 90 9.78 1.38 1.91
N GLN A 91 10.70 1.67 0.98
CA GLN A 91 10.50 1.35 -0.43
C GLN A 91 10.39 -0.15 -0.66
N VAL A 92 11.22 -0.94 0.02
CA VAL A 92 11.16 -2.40 -0.05
C VAL A 92 9.87 -2.94 0.59
N VAL A 93 9.46 -2.39 1.75
CA VAL A 93 8.19 -2.76 2.38
C VAL A 93 7.01 -2.47 1.44
N LYS A 94 6.98 -1.30 0.79
CA LYS A 94 5.94 -0.94 -0.19
C LYS A 94 5.89 -1.91 -1.37
N ALA A 95 7.05 -2.27 -1.94
CA ALA A 95 7.10 -3.23 -3.06
C ALA A 95 6.55 -4.61 -2.66
N VAL A 96 6.94 -5.10 -1.48
CA VAL A 96 6.46 -6.38 -0.95
C VAL A 96 4.96 -6.35 -0.66
N VAL A 97 4.45 -5.29 -0.02
CA VAL A 97 3.02 -5.11 0.25
C VAL A 97 2.23 -4.93 -1.04
N GLY A 98 2.80 -4.28 -2.05
CA GLY A 98 2.19 -4.09 -3.36
C GLY A 98 2.21 -5.33 -4.26
N ASN A 99 2.81 -6.44 -3.82
CA ASN A 99 2.94 -7.64 -4.64
C ASN A 99 1.57 -8.26 -4.91
N THR A 100 1.22 -8.43 -6.20
CA THR A 100 -0.05 -9.00 -6.66
C THR A 100 0.06 -10.47 -7.08
N THR A 101 1.23 -11.09 -6.98
CA THR A 101 1.47 -12.50 -7.34
C THR A 101 0.89 -13.45 -6.29
N PRO A 102 0.68 -14.73 -6.62
CA PRO A 102 0.24 -15.75 -5.65
C PRO A 102 1.11 -15.87 -4.41
N ASP A 103 2.38 -15.56 -4.55
CA ASP A 103 3.38 -15.67 -3.49
C ASP A 103 3.55 -14.37 -2.69
N GLY A 104 2.87 -13.28 -3.06
CA GLY A 104 2.92 -12.00 -2.36
C GLY A 104 2.71 -12.10 -0.85
N PRO A 105 1.67 -12.78 -0.34
CA PRO A 105 1.49 -13.00 1.10
C PRO A 105 2.67 -13.68 1.77
N GLN A 106 3.29 -14.67 1.11
CA GLN A 106 4.47 -15.36 1.65
C GLN A 106 5.68 -14.41 1.71
N ILE A 107 5.85 -13.55 0.71
CA ILE A 107 6.94 -12.56 0.70
C ILE A 107 6.74 -11.52 1.81
N VAL A 108 5.51 -11.04 2.02
CA VAL A 108 5.15 -10.16 3.14
C VAL A 108 5.46 -10.85 4.46
N GLU A 109 4.97 -12.07 4.69
CA GLU A 109 5.20 -12.82 5.92
C GLU A 109 6.69 -12.99 6.23
N MET A 110 7.51 -13.38 5.22
CA MET A 110 8.95 -13.50 5.39
C MET A 110 9.61 -12.18 5.79
N LEU A 111 9.19 -11.05 5.20
CA LEU A 111 9.73 -9.75 5.55
C LEU A 111 9.39 -9.38 7.00
N LEU A 112 8.13 -9.57 7.40
CA LEU A 112 7.65 -9.28 8.75
C LEU A 112 8.36 -10.12 9.83
N GLN A 113 8.66 -11.39 9.53
CA GLN A 113 9.41 -12.28 10.44
C GLN A 113 10.91 -11.97 10.48
N TYR A 114 11.45 -11.32 9.45
CA TYR A 114 12.88 -11.06 9.34
C TYR A 114 13.37 -9.92 10.24
N GLN A 115 12.60 -8.84 10.37
CA GLN A 115 12.94 -7.68 11.20
C GLN A 115 11.73 -7.20 12.01
N GLY A 116 11.93 -7.01 13.32
CA GLY A 116 10.88 -6.56 14.24
C GLY A 116 10.60 -5.05 14.24
N ASN A 117 11.33 -4.25 13.44
CA ASN A 117 11.16 -2.80 13.36
C ASN A 117 11.12 -2.31 11.90
N LEU A 118 10.20 -2.87 11.11
CA LEU A 118 9.98 -2.44 9.74
C LEU A 118 9.29 -1.07 9.70
N PRO A 119 9.64 -0.22 8.71
CA PRO A 119 9.00 1.09 8.51
C PRO A 119 7.59 0.95 7.91
N VAL A 120 6.63 0.48 8.72
CA VAL A 120 5.20 0.44 8.36
C VAL A 120 4.60 1.83 8.62
N THR A 121 4.80 2.73 7.67
CA THR A 121 4.30 4.11 7.67
C THR A 121 2.93 4.21 6.99
N GLU A 122 2.30 5.39 7.02
CA GLU A 122 1.03 5.64 6.32
C GLU A 122 1.08 5.28 4.83
N GLU A 123 2.20 5.57 4.16
CA GLU A 123 2.37 5.24 2.74
C GLU A 123 2.41 3.73 2.48
N VAL A 124 2.95 2.93 3.41
CA VAL A 124 2.88 1.46 3.32
C VAL A 124 1.43 0.98 3.44
N VAL A 125 0.68 1.55 4.38
CA VAL A 125 -0.73 1.18 4.60
C VAL A 125 -1.58 1.60 3.40
N LYS A 126 -1.30 2.75 2.78
CA LYS A 126 -1.94 3.17 1.53
C LYS A 126 -1.71 2.16 0.41
N VAL A 127 -0.50 1.62 0.25
CA VAL A 127 -0.26 0.57 -0.75
C VAL A 127 -1.16 -0.66 -0.50
N ALA A 128 -1.31 -1.09 0.76
CA ALA A 128 -2.23 -2.18 1.09
C ALA A 128 -3.71 -1.80 0.84
N ALA A 129 -4.08 -0.56 1.14
CA ALA A 129 -5.43 -0.02 0.94
C ALA A 129 -5.82 0.08 -0.55
N GLU A 130 -4.87 0.39 -1.42
CA GLU A 130 -5.05 0.51 -2.87
C GLU A 130 -4.92 -0.84 -3.60
N HIS A 131 -4.47 -1.88 -2.89
CA HIS A 131 -4.24 -3.20 -3.47
C HIS A 131 -5.54 -3.81 -3.99
N ASN A 132 -5.54 -4.18 -5.27
CA ASN A 132 -6.72 -4.65 -5.98
C ASN A 132 -6.62 -6.15 -6.38
N GLY A 133 -5.54 -6.81 -5.99
CA GLY A 133 -5.29 -8.22 -6.30
C GLY A 133 -6.08 -9.18 -5.40
N GLY A 134 -6.09 -10.46 -5.80
CA GLY A 134 -6.78 -11.54 -5.07
C GLY A 134 -6.32 -11.74 -3.63
N TYR A 135 -5.09 -11.30 -3.33
CA TYR A 135 -4.41 -11.50 -2.06
C TYR A 135 -4.40 -10.27 -1.17
N ALA A 136 -5.03 -9.16 -1.59
CA ALA A 136 -5.10 -7.91 -0.82
C ALA A 136 -5.61 -8.13 0.63
N PRO A 137 -6.66 -8.94 0.87
CA PRO A 137 -7.09 -9.28 2.24
C PRO A 137 -5.98 -9.87 3.11
N MET A 138 -5.25 -10.85 2.59
CA MET A 138 -4.20 -11.55 3.35
C MET A 138 -3.03 -10.61 3.66
N ILE A 139 -2.65 -9.77 2.71
CA ILE A 139 -1.56 -8.80 2.88
C ILE A 139 -1.94 -7.75 3.94
N LEU A 140 -3.17 -7.22 3.89
CA LEU A 140 -3.65 -6.30 4.92
C LEU A 140 -3.62 -6.96 6.30
N ASP A 141 -4.11 -8.19 6.40
CA ASP A 141 -4.18 -8.92 7.67
C ASP A 141 -2.79 -9.12 8.29
N LEU A 142 -1.82 -9.54 7.48
CA LEU A 142 -0.42 -9.67 7.91
C LEU A 142 0.15 -8.34 8.43
N LEU A 143 -0.16 -7.22 7.79
CA LEU A 143 0.25 -5.91 8.29
C LEU A 143 -0.42 -5.60 9.62
N LEU A 144 -1.74 -5.73 9.72
CA LEU A 144 -2.49 -5.43 10.95
C LEU A 144 -2.07 -6.31 12.14
N GLU A 145 -1.63 -7.55 11.89
CA GLU A 145 -1.10 -8.46 12.90
C GLU A 145 0.35 -8.14 13.31
N TYR A 146 1.11 -7.45 12.47
CA TYR A 146 2.51 -7.12 12.73
C TYR A 146 2.70 -6.12 13.88
N ARG A 147 1.80 -5.13 14.02
CA ARG A 147 1.88 -4.10 15.08
C ARG A 147 0.52 -3.55 15.46
N ASP A 148 0.36 -3.21 16.74
CA ASP A 148 -0.90 -2.68 17.30
C ASP A 148 -1.21 -1.22 16.92
N ASN A 149 -0.23 -0.48 16.39
CA ASN A 149 -0.37 0.95 16.09
C ASN A 149 -0.03 1.26 14.63
N ILE A 150 -0.71 0.64 13.69
CA ILE A 150 -0.63 1.00 12.26
C ILE A 150 -1.31 2.35 12.03
N PRO A 151 -0.68 3.28 11.28
CA PRO A 151 -1.28 4.59 10.99
C PRO A 151 -2.44 4.45 9.99
N VAL A 152 -3.67 4.36 10.50
CA VAL A 152 -4.90 4.45 9.69
C VAL A 152 -5.42 5.88 9.71
N THR A 153 -5.01 6.66 8.72
CA THR A 153 -5.37 8.08 8.54
C THR A 153 -6.57 8.25 7.62
N GLU A 154 -7.04 9.49 7.44
CA GLU A 154 -8.09 9.81 6.47
C GLU A 154 -7.68 9.42 5.04
N GLU A 155 -6.41 9.62 4.66
CA GLU A 155 -5.94 9.30 3.32
C GLU A 155 -5.88 7.80 3.06
N VAL A 156 -5.58 6.99 4.07
CA VAL A 156 -5.70 5.53 3.98
C VAL A 156 -7.15 5.14 3.70
N VAL A 157 -8.11 5.68 4.46
CA VAL A 157 -9.53 5.36 4.31
C VAL A 157 -10.06 5.82 2.95
N LYS A 158 -9.65 7.02 2.52
CA LYS A 158 -9.97 7.57 1.20
C LYS A 158 -9.41 6.69 0.08
N ALA A 159 -8.19 6.18 0.23
CA ALA A 159 -7.59 5.25 -0.73
C ALA A 159 -8.43 3.96 -0.86
N VAL A 160 -8.89 3.38 0.25
CA VAL A 160 -9.82 2.24 0.22
C VAL A 160 -11.16 2.62 -0.43
N ALA A 161 -11.70 3.80 -0.11
CA ALA A 161 -12.95 4.30 -0.69
C ALA A 161 -12.86 4.48 -2.22
N MET A 162 -11.66 4.73 -2.76
CA MET A 162 -11.39 4.82 -4.20
C MET A 162 -10.99 3.48 -4.84
N ASN A 163 -10.70 2.45 -4.04
CA ASN A 163 -10.22 1.16 -4.53
C ASN A 163 -11.34 0.45 -5.31
N LYS A 164 -11.04 0.12 -6.57
CA LYS A 164 -11.99 -0.51 -7.51
C LYS A 164 -11.91 -2.04 -7.49
N GLY A 165 -11.01 -2.60 -6.69
CA GLY A 165 -10.79 -4.02 -6.55
C GLY A 165 -11.96 -4.74 -5.87
N PRO A 166 -12.10 -6.06 -6.11
CA PRO A 166 -13.21 -6.86 -5.60
C PRO A 166 -13.17 -7.08 -4.08
N TYR A 167 -12.09 -6.69 -3.40
CA TYR A 167 -11.90 -6.85 -1.95
C TYR A 167 -11.86 -5.53 -1.19
N ALA A 168 -12.14 -4.39 -1.84
CA ALA A 168 -12.11 -3.08 -1.18
C ALA A 168 -13.03 -2.99 0.04
N HIS A 169 -14.24 -3.57 -0.05
CA HIS A 169 -15.19 -3.63 1.08
C HIS A 169 -14.64 -4.41 2.28
N TYR A 170 -13.89 -5.50 2.02
CA TYR A 170 -13.24 -6.29 3.06
C TYR A 170 -12.16 -5.46 3.76
N ILE A 171 -11.29 -4.81 2.98
CA ILE A 171 -10.24 -3.93 3.50
C ILE A 171 -10.85 -2.84 4.39
N MET A 172 -11.91 -2.16 3.91
CA MET A 172 -12.61 -1.13 4.67
C MET A 172 -13.15 -1.67 6.01
N GLY A 173 -13.84 -2.81 5.98
CA GLY A 173 -14.40 -3.44 7.18
C GLY A 173 -13.32 -3.84 8.18
N ARG A 174 -12.18 -4.37 7.70
CA ARG A 174 -11.04 -4.74 8.55
C ARG A 174 -10.41 -3.53 9.24
N LEU A 175 -10.24 -2.41 8.53
CA LEU A 175 -9.74 -1.19 9.14
C LEU A 175 -10.68 -0.71 10.26
N PHE A 176 -12.01 -0.68 10.03
CA PHE A 176 -12.98 -0.29 11.07
C PHE A 176 -13.00 -1.22 12.29
N MET A 177 -12.69 -2.50 12.11
CA MET A 177 -12.54 -3.43 13.24
C MET A 177 -11.22 -3.22 13.99
N TYR A 178 -10.16 -2.86 13.27
CA TYR A 178 -8.84 -2.62 13.83
C TYR A 178 -8.78 -1.34 14.67
N GLN A 179 -9.37 -0.24 14.20
CA GLN A 179 -9.34 1.05 14.89
C GLN A 179 -10.74 1.65 15.05
N LYS A 180 -11.14 1.93 16.31
CA LYS A 180 -12.46 2.47 16.63
C LYS A 180 -12.69 3.90 16.13
N ASN A 181 -11.63 4.71 16.11
CA ASN A 181 -11.71 6.14 15.78
C ASN A 181 -11.06 6.41 14.42
N ILE A 182 -11.63 5.82 13.37
CA ILE A 182 -11.20 6.10 12.01
C ILE A 182 -11.82 7.42 11.53
N PRO A 183 -11.02 8.33 10.94
CA PRO A 183 -11.53 9.55 10.34
C PRO A 183 -12.31 9.23 9.07
N VAL A 184 -13.63 9.37 9.14
CA VAL A 184 -14.52 9.33 7.97
C VAL A 184 -15.04 10.75 7.76
N THR A 185 -14.51 11.41 6.74
CA THR A 185 -14.85 12.79 6.35
C THR A 185 -15.79 12.80 5.16
N GLU A 186 -16.30 14.00 4.82
CA GLU A 186 -17.08 14.21 3.61
C GLU A 186 -16.30 13.79 2.35
N GLU A 187 -14.99 14.02 2.30
CA GLU A 187 -14.15 13.68 1.15
C GLU A 187 -13.99 12.16 0.97
N VAL A 188 -13.94 11.40 2.07
CA VAL A 188 -13.98 9.92 2.02
C VAL A 188 -15.31 9.43 1.44
N VAL A 189 -16.43 10.03 1.83
CA VAL A 189 -17.75 9.66 1.34
C VAL A 189 -17.95 10.04 -0.13
N LYS A 190 -17.48 11.22 -0.55
CA LYS A 190 -17.46 11.63 -1.97
C LYS A 190 -16.64 10.66 -2.82
N ALA A 191 -15.49 10.22 -2.31
CA ALA A 191 -14.66 9.23 -2.98
C ALA A 191 -15.39 7.90 -3.20
N ALA A 192 -16.09 7.39 -2.18
CA ALA A 192 -16.90 6.17 -2.30
C ALA A 192 -18.08 6.35 -3.28
N ALA A 193 -18.77 7.49 -3.24
CA ALA A 193 -19.85 7.79 -4.18
C ALA A 193 -19.40 7.85 -5.65
N GLY A 194 -18.17 8.32 -5.89
CA GLY A 194 -17.53 8.34 -7.20
C GLY A 194 -16.88 7.01 -7.61
N ASN A 195 -16.91 5.99 -6.76
CA ASN A 195 -16.23 4.72 -7.02
C ASN A 195 -16.94 3.95 -8.15
N ARG A 196 -16.16 3.51 -9.15
CA ARG A 196 -16.63 2.77 -10.35
C ARG A 196 -16.41 1.26 -10.26
N GLY A 197 -15.80 0.77 -9.17
CA GLY A 197 -15.51 -0.63 -8.93
C GLY A 197 -16.69 -1.39 -8.35
N VAL A 198 -16.67 -2.71 -8.52
CA VAL A 198 -17.80 -3.60 -8.17
C VAL A 198 -18.25 -3.48 -6.72
N CYS A 199 -17.34 -3.13 -5.80
CA CYS A 199 -17.62 -2.98 -4.36
C CYS A 199 -18.03 -1.56 -3.94
N GLY A 200 -18.23 -0.63 -4.89
CA GLY A 200 -18.66 0.74 -4.59
C GLY A 200 -19.91 0.83 -3.69
N PRO A 201 -20.99 0.06 -3.94
CA PRO A 201 -22.18 0.08 -3.11
C PRO A 201 -21.92 -0.40 -1.68
N GLU A 202 -21.13 -1.46 -1.51
CA GLU A 202 -20.76 -2.01 -0.20
C GLU A 202 -19.87 -1.04 0.58
N LEU A 203 -18.90 -0.39 -0.09
CA LEU A 203 -18.10 0.67 0.52
C LEU A 203 -18.99 1.80 1.03
N MET A 204 -19.95 2.23 0.21
CA MET A 204 -20.90 3.28 0.59
C MET A 204 -21.74 2.88 1.80
N GLU A 205 -22.28 1.66 1.79
CA GLU A 205 -23.08 1.10 2.87
C GLU A 205 -22.27 1.02 4.19
N ILE A 206 -21.01 0.58 4.15
CA ILE A 206 -20.13 0.53 5.33
C ILE A 206 -19.92 1.93 5.91
N LEU A 207 -19.62 2.92 5.07
CA LEU A 207 -19.34 4.29 5.53
C LEU A 207 -20.56 4.96 6.17
N LEU A 208 -21.74 4.82 5.56
CA LEU A 208 -22.99 5.38 6.10
C LEU A 208 -23.43 4.69 7.40
N ASN A 209 -23.22 3.37 7.52
CA ASN A 209 -23.50 2.65 8.76
C ASN A 209 -22.53 3.02 9.89
N HIS A 210 -21.26 3.30 9.58
CA HIS A 210 -20.28 3.70 10.57
C HIS A 210 -20.52 5.13 11.11
N ARG A 211 -21.15 6.00 10.30
CA ARG A 211 -21.49 7.38 10.69
C ARG A 211 -22.95 7.68 10.34
N HIS A 212 -23.88 7.30 11.23
CA HIS A 212 -25.30 7.68 11.18
C HIS A 212 -25.58 9.21 11.14
N SER A 213 -24.54 10.06 11.17
CA SER A 213 -24.63 11.52 11.19
C SER A 213 -24.07 12.20 9.94
N LEU A 214 -23.52 11.46 8.97
CA LEU A 214 -23.09 12.07 7.70
C LEU A 214 -24.32 12.35 6.84
N PRO A 215 -24.67 13.63 6.61
CA PRO A 215 -25.82 13.95 5.80
C PRO A 215 -25.55 13.53 4.34
N VAL A 216 -26.55 12.93 3.71
CA VAL A 216 -26.56 12.78 2.25
C VAL A 216 -26.81 14.18 1.66
N THR A 217 -25.75 14.79 1.13
CA THR A 217 -25.81 16.13 0.55
C THR A 217 -26.23 16.09 -0.92
N GLU A 218 -26.74 17.23 -1.41
CA GLU A 218 -27.01 17.45 -2.83
C GLU A 218 -25.79 17.15 -3.71
N GLU A 219 -24.60 17.54 -3.24
CA GLU A 219 -23.33 17.28 -3.92
C GLU A 219 -23.05 15.77 -4.08
N LEU A 220 -23.35 14.98 -3.04
CA LEU A 220 -23.14 13.54 -3.07
C LEU A 220 -24.04 12.86 -4.11
N VAL A 221 -25.31 13.29 -4.19
CA VAL A 221 -26.26 12.83 -5.20
C VAL A 221 -25.77 13.18 -6.60
N ARG A 222 -25.26 14.40 -6.80
CA ARG A 222 -24.67 14.85 -8.08
C ARG A 222 -23.48 13.98 -8.50
N ILE A 223 -22.58 13.65 -7.57
CA ILE A 223 -21.44 12.76 -7.82
C ILE A 223 -21.92 11.38 -8.29
N VAL A 224 -22.89 10.77 -7.61
CA VAL A 224 -23.42 9.45 -7.99
C VAL A 224 -24.18 9.51 -9.31
N ALA A 225 -24.97 10.56 -9.55
CA ALA A 225 -25.67 10.79 -10.82
C ALA A 225 -24.69 10.88 -12.00
N GLY A 226 -23.55 11.55 -11.79
CA GLY A 226 -22.45 11.66 -12.76
C GLY A 226 -21.51 10.45 -12.84
N ASN A 227 -21.67 9.44 -11.97
CA ASN A 227 -20.81 8.27 -11.92
C ASN A 227 -21.19 7.25 -13.00
N GLU A 228 -20.40 7.15 -14.07
CA GLU A 228 -20.66 6.24 -15.21
C GLU A 228 -20.34 4.77 -14.92
N GLY A 229 -19.88 4.44 -13.72
CA GLY A 229 -19.61 3.05 -13.33
C GLY A 229 -20.89 2.22 -13.27
N LEU A 230 -20.77 0.94 -13.62
CA LEU A 230 -21.81 -0.09 -13.39
C LEU A 230 -22.44 -0.04 -11.97
N PRO A 231 -21.66 0.10 -10.87
CA PRO A 231 -22.23 0.10 -9.50
C PRO A 231 -23.06 1.35 -9.16
N ALA A 232 -23.01 2.44 -9.93
CA ALA A 232 -23.56 3.72 -9.49
C ALA A 232 -25.07 3.68 -9.22
N LYS A 233 -25.83 2.82 -9.91
CA LYS A 233 -27.26 2.62 -9.64
C LYS A 233 -27.50 2.07 -8.22
N ASP A 234 -26.61 1.19 -7.76
CA ASP A 234 -26.72 0.52 -6.48
C ASP A 234 -26.17 1.42 -5.36
N ILE A 235 -25.14 2.23 -5.64
CA ILE A 235 -24.71 3.34 -4.75
C ILE A 235 -25.86 4.32 -4.53
N MET A 236 -26.58 4.69 -5.59
CA MET A 236 -27.75 5.56 -5.49
C MET A 236 -28.86 4.94 -4.62
N ARG A 237 -29.12 3.64 -4.76
CA ARG A 237 -30.07 2.93 -3.88
C ARG A 237 -29.63 2.94 -2.41
N VAL A 238 -28.33 2.82 -2.13
CA VAL A 238 -27.78 2.89 -0.76
C VAL A 238 -28.01 4.28 -0.15
N LEU A 239 -27.84 5.36 -0.92
CA LEU A 239 -28.12 6.73 -0.45
C LEU A 239 -29.56 6.90 0.01
N PHE A 240 -30.53 6.53 -0.83
CA PHE A 240 -31.96 6.66 -0.50
C PHE A 240 -32.38 5.79 0.69
N LYS A 241 -31.74 4.64 0.89
CA LYS A 241 -32.00 3.78 2.06
C LYS A 241 -31.64 4.49 3.38
N HIS A 242 -30.64 5.36 3.38
CA HIS A 242 -30.15 6.02 4.60
C HIS A 242 -30.76 7.40 4.84
N GLN A 243 -31.40 8.01 3.83
CA GLN A 243 -32.07 9.30 3.97
C GLN A 243 -33.26 9.41 3.02
N ASP A 244 -34.47 9.47 3.60
CA ASP A 244 -35.73 9.52 2.85
C ASP A 244 -36.02 10.92 2.25
N ASP A 245 -35.46 11.99 2.85
CA ASP A 245 -35.70 13.40 2.47
C ASP A 245 -34.64 13.98 1.52
N ILE A 246 -34.16 13.18 0.56
CA ILE A 246 -33.18 13.67 -0.43
C ILE A 246 -33.92 14.56 -1.45
N LEU A 247 -33.63 15.86 -1.44
CA LEU A 247 -34.13 16.80 -2.45
C LEU A 247 -33.42 16.54 -3.78
N ILE A 248 -34.14 15.94 -4.72
CA ILE A 248 -33.69 15.77 -6.11
C ILE A 248 -34.17 16.98 -6.90
N ASN A 249 -33.22 17.75 -7.44
CA ASN A 249 -33.52 18.94 -8.23
C ASN A 249 -33.62 18.61 -9.74
N GLU A 250 -34.11 19.56 -10.54
CA GLU A 250 -34.31 19.39 -11.99
C GLU A 250 -32.99 19.20 -12.77
N GLU A 251 -31.89 19.82 -12.30
CA GLU A 251 -30.55 19.70 -12.91
C GLU A 251 -29.99 18.27 -12.77
N MET A 252 -30.20 17.65 -11.60
CA MET A 252 -29.84 16.25 -11.35
C MET A 252 -30.60 15.30 -12.26
N MET A 253 -31.91 15.52 -12.39
CA MET A 253 -32.77 14.74 -13.29
C MET A 253 -32.29 14.86 -14.74
N THR A 254 -32.00 16.09 -15.18
CA THR A 254 -31.48 16.37 -16.52
C THR A 254 -30.14 15.66 -16.76
N THR A 255 -29.24 15.64 -15.77
CA THR A 255 -27.94 14.97 -15.88
C THR A 255 -28.09 13.44 -16.04
N MET A 256 -29.09 12.85 -15.39
CA MET A 256 -29.40 11.42 -15.53
C MET A 256 -30.07 11.10 -16.87
N GLU A 257 -30.99 11.95 -17.33
CA GLU A 257 -31.70 11.81 -18.61
C GLU A 257 -30.75 11.95 -19.82
N GLN A 258 -29.88 12.96 -19.82
CA GLN A 258 -28.98 13.26 -20.95
C GLN A 258 -27.91 12.19 -21.18
N ARG A 259 -27.61 11.37 -20.17
CA ARG A 259 -26.53 10.37 -20.23
C ARG A 259 -26.98 8.99 -20.70
N GLU A 260 -28.20 8.86 -21.21
CA GLU A 260 -28.79 7.59 -21.68
C GLU A 260 -28.72 6.46 -20.63
N LEU A 261 -29.02 6.79 -19.37
CA LEU A 261 -29.07 5.82 -18.26
C LEU A 261 -30.53 5.63 -17.77
N PRO A 262 -31.44 5.11 -18.62
CA PRO A 262 -32.87 5.04 -18.32
C PRO A 262 -33.20 4.28 -17.03
N ASP A 263 -32.48 3.19 -16.72
CA ASP A 263 -32.66 2.42 -15.49
C ASP A 263 -32.46 3.25 -14.21
N ARG A 264 -31.61 4.29 -14.26
CA ARG A 264 -31.32 5.14 -13.10
C ARG A 264 -32.39 6.19 -12.90
N TYR A 265 -32.84 6.78 -14.00
CA TYR A 265 -33.98 7.69 -14.00
C TYR A 265 -35.24 7.01 -13.46
N GLU A 266 -35.51 5.77 -13.89
CA GLU A 266 -36.65 4.99 -13.39
C GLU A 266 -36.54 4.66 -11.90
N ILE A 267 -35.34 4.36 -11.38
CA ILE A 267 -35.11 4.16 -9.95
C ILE A 267 -35.39 5.44 -9.17
N VAL A 268 -34.83 6.55 -9.62
CA VAL A 268 -34.98 7.87 -8.98
C VAL A 268 -36.44 8.30 -9.00
N MET A 269 -37.12 8.22 -10.14
CA MET A 269 -38.54 8.51 -10.25
C MET A 269 -39.39 7.55 -9.42
N GLY A 270 -39.12 6.24 -9.49
CA GLY A 270 -39.84 5.24 -8.72
C GLY A 270 -39.70 5.42 -7.20
N MET A 271 -38.56 5.94 -6.74
CA MET A 271 -38.35 6.30 -5.33
C MET A 271 -39.07 7.61 -4.99
N LEU A 272 -38.93 8.68 -5.79
CA LEU A 272 -39.66 9.94 -5.60
C LEU A 272 -41.19 9.75 -5.50
N PHE A 273 -41.76 8.86 -6.32
CA PHE A 273 -43.20 8.58 -6.31
C PHE A 273 -43.67 7.70 -5.14
N LYS A 274 -42.78 6.91 -4.52
CA LYS A 274 -43.11 6.13 -3.31
C LYS A 274 -43.26 6.99 -2.06
N HIS A 275 -42.55 8.13 -2.00
CA HIS A 275 -42.52 9.00 -0.82
C HIS A 275 -43.53 10.17 -0.87
N ASN A 276 -44.15 10.43 -2.03
CA ASN A 276 -45.18 11.47 -2.21
C ASN A 276 -46.64 10.97 -2.08
N LYS A 277 -46.88 9.91 -1.29
CA LYS A 277 -48.20 9.27 -1.13
C LYS A 277 -48.55 9.08 0.33
#